data_AF-A0A8T8C9A7-F1
#
_entry.id   AF-A0A8T8C9A7-F1
#
_cell.length_a   1.000
_cell.length_b   1.000
_cell.length_c   1.000
_cell.angle_alpha   90.00
_cell.angle_beta   90.00
_cell.angle_gamma   90.00
#
_symmetry.space_group_name_H-M   'P 1'
#
loop_
_entity.id
_entity.type
_entity.pdbx_description
1 polymer ?
#
loop_
_entity_poly.entity_id
_entity_poly.type
_entity_poly.pdbx_seq_one_letter_code
_entity_poly.pdbx_strand_id
1 'polypeptide(L)'
;MELSEEYLMEERSYTLCYTATNDVNQVSEDAPVTPLLVDRTAPGGPLLAPILFHQINFGETLTGTVPGYADMQPGDRIQTLCNDREGPTHVVTTENLTDRPVQIIFDKAFLLDLDSDSVTVRYQVTDRAGNRSIMARPVTLSMQS
;
A
#
# COMPACT_ATOMS: atom_id res chain seq x y z
N MET A 1 12.82 -18.18 -22.93
CA MET A 1 13.77 -17.46 -22.05
C MET A 1 13.11 -17.38 -20.69
N GLU A 2 13.73 -17.93 -19.67
CA GLU A 2 13.24 -17.97 -18.30
C GLU A 2 14.31 -17.30 -17.43
N LEU A 3 13.92 -16.33 -16.61
CA LEU A 3 14.85 -15.68 -15.68
C LEU A 3 14.97 -16.56 -14.44
N SER A 4 16.20 -16.86 -14.02
CA SER A 4 16.47 -17.58 -12.78
C SER A 4 15.89 -16.83 -11.59
N GLU A 5 15.20 -17.54 -10.68
CA GLU A 5 14.62 -16.95 -9.47
C GLU A 5 15.67 -16.32 -8.56
N GLU A 6 16.95 -16.73 -8.66
CA GLU A 6 18.05 -16.15 -7.89
C GLU A 6 18.20 -14.64 -8.11
N TYR A 7 17.80 -14.14 -9.29
CA TYR A 7 17.81 -12.72 -9.60
C TYR A 7 16.69 -11.92 -8.92
N LEU A 8 15.74 -12.58 -8.26
CA LEU A 8 14.66 -11.93 -7.51
C LEU A 8 14.88 -11.97 -5.99
N MET A 9 15.98 -12.60 -5.54
CA MET A 9 16.24 -12.87 -4.13
C MET A 9 16.91 -11.69 -3.40
N GLU A 10 17.36 -10.65 -4.08
CA GLU A 10 18.04 -9.52 -3.44
C GLU A 10 17.54 -8.19 -4.00
N GLU A 11 17.58 -7.15 -3.17
CA GLU A 11 17.32 -5.76 -3.57
C GLU A 11 18.31 -5.37 -4.66
N ARG A 12 17.84 -5.23 -5.91
CA ARG A 12 18.74 -5.04 -7.05
C ARG A 12 18.05 -4.43 -8.27
N SER A 13 18.84 -3.68 -9.04
CA SER A 13 18.46 -3.18 -10.35
C SER A 13 19.06 -4.05 -11.46
N TYR A 14 18.22 -4.42 -12.42
CA TYR A 14 18.56 -5.15 -13.63
C TYR A 14 18.17 -4.34 -14.87
N THR A 15 18.70 -4.74 -16.02
CA THR A 15 18.35 -4.19 -17.31
C THR A 15 17.86 -5.32 -18.22
N LEU A 16 16.66 -5.16 -18.77
CA LEU A 16 16.12 -6.02 -19.79
C LEU A 16 16.44 -5.41 -21.16
N CYS A 17 17.14 -6.18 -22.00
CA CYS A 17 17.42 -5.85 -23.38
C CYS A 17 17.15 -7.10 -24.23
N TYR A 18 16.70 -6.90 -25.47
CA TYR A 18 16.62 -7.97 -26.46
C TYR A 18 17.44 -7.57 -27.69
N THR A 19 18.17 -8.53 -28.24
CA THR A 19 18.89 -8.35 -29.51
C THR A 19 18.10 -9.06 -30.60
N ALA A 20 17.73 -8.33 -31.64
CA ALA A 20 17.10 -8.89 -32.83
C ALA A 20 18.17 -9.14 -33.89
N THR A 21 18.30 -10.38 -34.34
CA THR A 21 19.23 -10.74 -35.43
C THR A 21 18.43 -11.06 -36.69
N ASN A 22 18.78 -10.40 -37.79
CA ASN A 22 18.24 -10.70 -39.10
C ASN A 22 18.80 -12.03 -39.62
N ASP A 23 17.93 -12.95 -40.02
CA ASP A 23 18.28 -14.31 -40.44
C ASP A 23 18.94 -14.38 -41.82
N VAL A 24 18.79 -13.36 -42.66
CA VAL A 24 19.35 -13.30 -44.02
C VAL A 24 20.75 -12.70 -44.03
N ASN A 25 20.94 -11.52 -43.41
CA ASN A 25 22.22 -10.81 -43.45
C ASN A 25 23.01 -10.91 -42.13
N GLN A 26 22.47 -11.58 -41.12
CA GLN A 26 23.10 -11.81 -39.81
C GLN A 26 23.44 -10.52 -39.04
N VAL A 27 22.84 -9.39 -39.42
CA VAL A 27 22.98 -8.13 -38.69
C VAL A 27 22.12 -8.19 -37.43
N SER A 28 22.70 -7.84 -36.30
CA SER A 28 22.03 -7.75 -35.01
C SER A 28 21.85 -6.29 -34.60
N GLU A 29 20.67 -5.97 -34.07
CA GLU A 29 20.38 -4.68 -33.44
C GLU A 29 19.83 -4.89 -32.03
N ASP A 30 20.36 -4.11 -31.08
CA ASP A 30 19.88 -4.09 -29.70
C ASP A 30 18.66 -3.19 -29.58
N ALA A 31 17.69 -3.67 -28.82
CA ALA A 31 16.51 -2.90 -28.48
C ALA A 31 16.77 -1.89 -27.36
N PRO A 32 15.85 -0.92 -27.17
CA PRO A 32 15.88 -0.05 -26.01
C PRO A 32 15.90 -0.83 -24.69
N VAL A 33 16.79 -0.42 -23.79
CA VAL A 33 16.94 -1.01 -22.47
C VAL A 33 15.77 -0.62 -21.57
N THR A 34 15.16 -1.61 -20.91
CA THR A 34 14.13 -1.40 -19.89
C THR A 34 14.70 -1.71 -18.50
N PRO A 35 14.70 -0.75 -17.54
CA PRO A 35 15.15 -1.04 -16.18
C PRO A 35 14.12 -1.92 -15.45
N LEU A 36 14.61 -2.88 -14.67
CA LEU A 36 13.83 -3.71 -13.76
C LEU A 36 14.37 -3.51 -12.34
N LEU A 37 13.52 -3.11 -11.41
CA LEU A 37 13.88 -2.94 -10.00
C LEU A 37 13.24 -4.05 -9.18
N VAL A 38 14.06 -4.84 -8.50
CA VAL A 38 13.64 -5.78 -7.47
C VAL A 38 13.69 -5.03 -6.14
N ASP A 39 12.51 -4.62 -5.67
CA ASP A 39 12.31 -3.97 -4.38
C ASP A 39 11.74 -4.99 -3.39
N ARG A 40 12.48 -5.26 -2.32
CA ARG A 40 12.11 -6.18 -1.24
C ARG A 40 11.88 -5.44 0.09
N THR A 41 11.92 -4.12 0.07
CA THR A 41 11.87 -3.30 1.29
C THR A 41 10.43 -3.00 1.64
N ALA A 42 9.97 -3.48 2.79
CA ALA A 42 8.62 -3.19 3.25
C ALA A 42 8.43 -1.69 3.54
N PRO A 43 7.29 -1.09 3.14
CA PRO A 43 7.01 0.31 3.41
C PRO A 43 6.72 0.56 4.90
N GLY A 44 6.87 1.81 5.34
CA GLY A 44 6.50 2.24 6.69
C GLY A 44 7.54 2.01 7.78
N GLY A 45 8.67 1.39 7.46
CA GLY A 45 9.78 1.18 8.39
C GLY A 45 9.40 0.33 9.62
N PRO A 46 10.09 0.50 10.77
CA PRO A 46 9.87 -0.33 11.95
C PRO A 46 8.61 0.02 12.75
N LEU A 47 7.92 1.11 12.40
CA LEU A 47 6.73 1.58 13.10
C LEU A 47 5.78 2.33 12.18
N LEU A 48 4.52 1.89 12.14
CA LEU A 48 3.41 2.65 11.57
C LEU A 48 2.57 3.32 12.66
N ALA A 49 2.31 4.61 12.47
CA ALA A 49 1.46 5.40 13.33
C ALA A 49 0.01 4.87 13.30
N PRO A 50 -0.76 5.03 14.38
CA PRO A 50 -2.19 4.72 14.36
C PRO A 50 -2.94 5.65 13.39
N ILE A 51 -4.06 5.17 12.85
CA ILE A 51 -5.04 6.02 12.16
C ILE A 51 -5.64 7.03 13.15
N LEU A 52 -5.79 8.29 12.75
CA LEU A 52 -6.26 9.37 13.60
C LEU A 52 -7.73 9.68 13.31
N PHE A 53 -8.55 9.75 14.35
CA PHE A 53 -9.95 10.18 14.25
C PHE A 53 -10.12 11.49 15.03
N HIS A 54 -10.21 12.61 14.31
CA HIS A 54 -10.32 13.95 14.93
C HIS A 54 -11.70 14.22 15.54
N GLN A 55 -12.75 13.64 14.94
CA GLN A 55 -14.12 13.72 15.41
C GLN A 55 -14.73 12.33 15.32
N ILE A 56 -14.97 11.71 16.47
CA ILE A 56 -15.71 10.45 16.55
C ILE A 56 -17.19 10.83 16.61
N ASN A 57 -17.75 11.18 15.45
CA ASN A 57 -19.18 11.37 15.28
C ASN A 57 -19.68 10.25 14.36
N PHE A 58 -20.42 9.29 14.92
CA PHE A 58 -21.07 8.22 14.15
C PHE A 58 -22.34 8.74 13.46
N GLY A 59 -22.22 9.87 12.75
CA GLY A 59 -23.14 10.29 11.70
C GLY A 59 -23.09 9.28 10.54
N GLU A 60 -23.35 9.70 9.32
CA GLU A 60 -23.36 8.75 8.18
C GLU A 60 -21.99 8.12 7.90
N THR A 61 -20.90 8.85 8.20
CA THR A 61 -19.53 8.40 7.94
C THR A 61 -18.59 8.82 9.07
N LEU A 62 -17.62 7.97 9.37
CA LEU A 62 -16.47 8.28 10.21
C LEU A 62 -15.23 8.43 9.32
N THR A 63 -14.52 9.56 9.42
CA THR A 63 -13.30 9.81 8.63
C THR A 63 -12.06 9.59 9.49
N GLY A 64 -11.24 8.61 9.10
CA GLY A 64 -9.92 8.39 9.66
C GLY A 64 -8.84 9.02 8.79
N THR A 65 -7.81 9.57 9.42
CA THR A 65 -6.65 10.14 8.75
C THR A 65 -5.43 9.26 8.98
N VAL A 66 -4.82 8.76 7.90
CA VAL A 66 -3.56 8.01 7.97
C VAL A 66 -2.40 9.00 7.85
N PRO A 67 -1.52 9.09 8.87
CA PRO A 67 -0.32 9.92 8.79
C PRO A 67 0.63 9.45 7.71
N GLY A 68 1.51 10.34 7.24
CA GLY A 68 2.62 9.97 6.39
C GLY A 68 3.51 8.92 7.05
N TYR A 69 4.06 8.01 6.25
CA TYR A 69 4.93 6.93 6.72
C TYR A 69 6.20 6.86 5.85
N ALA A 70 7.22 6.13 6.33
CA ALA A 70 8.49 5.99 5.61
C ALA A 70 8.31 5.34 4.24
N ASP A 71 8.96 5.91 3.23
CA ASP A 71 8.90 5.48 1.82
C ASP A 71 7.50 5.51 1.19
N MET A 72 6.59 6.30 1.77
CA MET A 72 5.26 6.54 1.23
C MET A 72 5.31 7.09 -0.20
N GLN A 73 4.71 6.36 -1.15
CA GLN A 73 4.73 6.72 -2.56
C GLN A 73 3.35 6.57 -3.21
N PRO A 74 3.08 7.29 -4.30
CA PRO A 74 1.84 7.11 -5.04
C PRO A 74 1.80 5.70 -5.64
N GLY A 75 0.65 5.04 -5.48
CA GLY A 75 0.45 3.64 -5.85
C GLY A 75 0.48 2.66 -4.67
N ASP A 76 0.97 3.08 -3.49
CA ASP A 76 0.86 2.25 -2.29
C ASP A 76 -0.62 2.02 -1.93
N ARG A 77 -0.96 0.81 -1.49
CA ARG A 77 -2.30 0.43 -1.08
C ARG A 77 -2.38 0.29 0.42
N ILE A 78 -3.28 1.06 1.04
CA ILE A 78 -3.60 1.00 2.45
C ILE A 78 -4.87 0.16 2.63
N GLN A 79 -4.75 -0.96 3.32
CA GLN A 79 -5.87 -1.83 3.71
C GLN A 79 -6.17 -1.62 5.18
N THR A 80 -7.39 -1.23 5.52
CA THR A 80 -7.83 -1.17 6.92
C THR A 80 -8.41 -2.52 7.36
N LEU A 81 -8.29 -2.81 8.66
CA LEU A 81 -8.98 -3.90 9.32
C LEU A 81 -9.75 -3.34 10.52
N CYS A 82 -11.03 -3.67 10.59
CA CYS A 82 -11.94 -3.31 11.67
C CYS A 82 -12.40 -4.59 12.35
N ASN A 83 -12.02 -4.82 13.61
CA ASN A 83 -12.26 -6.08 14.32
C ASN A 83 -11.81 -7.32 13.52
N ASP A 84 -10.63 -7.23 12.89
CA ASP A 84 -10.02 -8.24 12.02
C ASP A 84 -10.79 -8.55 10.70
N ARG A 85 -11.89 -7.83 10.42
CA ARG A 85 -12.57 -7.82 9.11
C ARG A 85 -11.96 -6.75 8.21
N GLU A 86 -11.81 -7.05 6.91
CA GLU A 86 -11.37 -6.06 5.93
C GLU A 86 -12.35 -4.89 5.87
N GLY A 87 -11.80 -3.69 6.10
CA GLY A 87 -12.52 -2.44 5.95
C GLY A 87 -12.21 -1.73 4.64
N PRO A 88 -12.55 -0.44 4.55
CA PRO A 88 -12.24 0.41 3.40
C PRO A 88 -10.74 0.43 3.05
N THR A 89 -10.45 0.63 1.77
CA THR A 89 -9.09 0.68 1.23
C THR A 89 -8.82 2.02 0.59
N HIS A 90 -7.56 2.45 0.61
CA HIS A 90 -7.12 3.66 -0.07
C HIS A 90 -5.87 3.39 -0.90
N VAL A 91 -5.76 4.01 -2.08
CA VAL A 91 -4.53 4.02 -2.88
C VAL A 91 -3.91 5.41 -2.76
N VAL A 92 -2.67 5.47 -2.30
CA VAL A 92 -1.94 6.72 -2.14
C VAL A 92 -1.80 7.41 -3.50
N THR A 93 -2.17 8.68 -3.55
CA THR A 93 -2.05 9.52 -4.74
C THR A 93 -0.93 10.55 -4.57
N THR A 94 -0.56 11.24 -5.65
CA THR A 94 0.42 12.35 -5.59
C THR A 94 -0.06 13.48 -4.68
N GLU A 95 -1.36 13.75 -4.62
CA GLU A 95 -1.94 14.75 -3.71
C GLU A 95 -1.70 14.39 -2.25
N ASN A 96 -1.65 13.09 -1.93
CA ASN A 96 -1.45 12.61 -0.56
C ASN A 96 -0.05 12.86 0.01
N LEU A 97 0.92 13.18 -0.85
CA LEU A 97 2.28 13.53 -0.45
C LEU A 97 2.47 15.03 -0.20
N THR A 98 1.43 15.82 -0.44
CA THR A 98 1.44 17.28 -0.26
C THR A 98 0.63 17.66 0.98
N ASP A 99 -0.30 18.61 0.87
CA ASP A 99 -1.08 19.14 2.00
C ASP A 99 -2.34 18.33 2.32
N ARG A 100 -2.68 17.32 1.50
CA ARG A 100 -3.90 16.51 1.68
C ARG A 100 -3.56 15.18 2.33
N PRO A 101 -3.73 15.00 3.65
CA PRO A 101 -3.43 13.72 4.27
C PRO A 101 -4.37 12.62 3.72
N VAL A 102 -3.95 11.36 3.81
CA VAL A 102 -4.78 10.24 3.41
C VAL A 102 -6.02 10.17 4.30
N GLN A 103 -7.19 10.26 3.68
CA GLN A 103 -8.48 10.15 4.35
C GLN A 103 -9.16 8.84 3.96
N ILE A 104 -9.52 8.05 4.97
CA ILE A 104 -10.27 6.80 4.79
C ILE A 104 -11.65 7.00 5.40
N ILE A 105 -12.68 6.79 4.59
CA ILE A 105 -14.08 6.97 4.97
C ILE A 105 -14.65 5.60 5.36
N PHE A 106 -15.16 5.50 6.58
CA PHE A 106 -15.85 4.33 7.10
C PHE A 106 -17.34 4.62 7.16
N ASP A 107 -18.14 3.87 6.40
CA ASP A 107 -19.59 4.02 6.41
C ASP A 107 -20.16 3.53 7.74
N LYS A 108 -21.14 4.26 8.28
CA LYS A 108 -21.83 3.87 9.52
C LYS A 108 -22.44 2.47 9.41
N ALA A 109 -23.04 2.16 8.26
CA ALA A 109 -23.64 0.85 8.02
C ALA A 109 -22.61 -0.28 8.15
N PHE A 110 -21.40 -0.09 7.62
CA PHE A 110 -20.31 -1.05 7.78
C PHE A 110 -19.89 -1.20 9.25
N LEU A 111 -19.74 -0.08 9.97
CA LEU A 111 -19.33 -0.10 11.38
C LEU A 111 -20.37 -0.78 12.28
N LEU A 112 -21.66 -0.59 12.01
CA LEU A 112 -22.75 -1.25 12.73
C LEU A 112 -22.87 -2.74 12.37
N ASP A 113 -22.55 -3.13 11.13
CA ASP A 113 -22.52 -4.52 10.66
C ASP A 113 -21.39 -5.35 11.31
N LEU A 114 -20.47 -4.71 12.06
CA LEU A 114 -19.49 -5.40 12.89
C LEU A 114 -20.11 -6.01 14.16
N ASP A 115 -21.36 -5.66 14.49
CA ASP A 115 -22.14 -6.16 15.64
C ASP A 115 -21.34 -6.20 16.95
N SER A 116 -20.70 -5.07 17.28
CA SER A 116 -19.81 -4.94 18.43
C SER A 116 -19.94 -3.59 19.10
N ASP A 117 -19.87 -3.57 20.43
CA ASP A 117 -19.86 -2.35 21.25
C ASP A 117 -18.59 -1.51 21.06
N SER A 118 -17.54 -2.09 20.47
CA SER A 118 -16.31 -1.38 20.14
C SER A 118 -15.73 -1.84 18.79
N VAL A 119 -15.06 -0.91 18.12
CA VAL A 119 -14.37 -1.17 16.85
C VAL A 119 -12.90 -0.86 17.01
N THR A 120 -12.06 -1.89 16.92
CA THR A 120 -10.61 -1.76 16.81
C THR A 120 -10.22 -1.63 15.35
N VAL A 121 -9.73 -0.45 14.98
CA VAL A 121 -9.24 -0.13 13.63
C VAL A 121 -7.72 -0.20 13.61
N ARG A 122 -7.17 -0.94 12.64
CA ARG A 122 -5.74 -0.96 12.29
C ARG A 122 -5.60 -0.93 10.77
N TYR A 123 -4.40 -0.74 10.27
CA TYR A 123 -4.15 -0.78 8.82
C TYR A 123 -2.79 -1.38 8.49
N GLN A 124 -2.66 -1.86 7.26
CA GLN A 124 -1.41 -2.34 6.68
C GLN A 124 -1.22 -1.68 5.30
N VAL A 125 0.01 -1.38 4.97
CA VAL A 125 0.41 -0.81 3.67
C VAL A 125 1.02 -1.89 2.81
N THR A 126 0.68 -1.93 1.53
CA THR A 126 1.36 -2.72 0.51
C THR A 126 1.93 -1.75 -0.53
N ASP A 127 3.22 -1.81 -0.79
CA ASP A 127 3.85 -0.95 -1.79
C ASP A 127 3.56 -1.41 -3.23
N ARG A 128 4.20 -0.75 -4.19
CA ARG A 128 4.09 -1.00 -5.62
C ARG A 128 4.73 -2.33 -6.07
N ALA A 129 5.69 -2.85 -5.31
CA ALA A 129 6.36 -4.11 -5.55
C ALA A 129 5.65 -5.29 -4.85
N GLY A 130 4.66 -5.00 -4.01
CA GLY A 130 3.87 -5.99 -3.27
C GLY A 130 4.41 -6.26 -1.86
N ASN A 131 5.42 -5.54 -1.39
CA ASN A 131 5.93 -5.70 -0.02
C ASN A 131 4.90 -5.15 0.97
N ARG A 132 4.66 -5.91 2.03
CA ARG A 132 3.71 -5.54 3.08
C ARG A 132 4.44 -4.96 4.27
N SER A 133 3.97 -3.82 4.76
CA SER A 133 4.41 -3.24 6.02
C SER A 133 4.09 -4.15 7.20
N ILE A 134 4.66 -3.83 8.36
CA ILE A 134 4.09 -4.29 9.63
C ILE A 134 2.66 -3.75 9.81
N MET A 135 1.91 -4.32 10.75
CA MET A 135 0.59 -3.80 11.10
C MET A 135 0.72 -2.49 11.89
N ALA A 136 -0.07 -1.48 11.54
CA ALA A 136 -0.12 -0.22 12.28
C ALA A 136 -0.66 -0.42 13.70
N ARG A 137 -0.31 0.51 14.60
CA ARG A 137 -0.85 0.50 15.95
C ARG A 137 -2.38 0.60 15.91
N PRO A 138 -3.10 -0.26 16.67
CA PRO A 138 -4.55 -0.23 16.67
C PRO A 138 -5.09 0.99 17.42
N VAL A 139 -6.28 1.43 17.02
CA VAL A 139 -7.11 2.39 17.75
C VAL A 139 -8.46 1.75 18.02
N THR A 140 -8.92 1.79 19.26
CA THR A 140 -10.24 1.28 19.64
C THR A 140 -11.21 2.44 19.82
N LEU A 141 -12.34 2.35 19.13
CA LEU A 141 -13.45 3.27 19.21
C LEU A 141 -14.59 2.62 19.97
N SER A 142 -15.22 3.35 20.90
CA SER A 142 -16.48 2.92 21.51
C SER A 142 -17.62 3.24 20.56
N MET A 143 -18.48 2.26 20.26
CA MET A 143 -19.70 2.46 19.47
C MET A 143 -20.86 2.97 20.32
N GLN A 144 -20.70 2.98 21.64
CA GLN A 144 -21.68 3.53 22.58
C GLN A 144 -21.50 5.05 22.66
N SER A 145 -22.49 5.77 22.13
CA SER A 145 -22.68 7.22 22.31
C SER A 145 -23.47 7.51 23.59
#